data_AF-M3ILJ6-F1
#
_entry.id   AF-M3ILJ6-F1
#
_cell.length_a   1.000
_cell.length_b   1.000
_cell.length_c   1.000
_cell.angle_alpha   90.00
_cell.angle_beta   90.00
_cell.angle_gamma   90.00
#
_symmetry.space_group_name_H-M   'P 1'
#
loop_
_entity.id
_entity.type
_entity.pdbx_description
1 polymer ?
#
loop_
_entity_poly.entity_id
_entity_poly.type
_entity_poly.pdbx_seq_one_letter_code
_entity_poly.pdbx_strand_id
1 'polypeptide(L)' 'MRVFPSYRREECDWAIRWDICLSCLKIGRRYAQKIHFYTSGPYREHGCYSEEEGFFLMEE' A
#
# COMPACT_ATOMS: atom_id res chain seq x y z
N MET A 1 -2.61 -2.35 10.12
CA MET A 1 -2.57 -1.91 8.70
C MET A 1 -2.39 -0.41 8.67
N ARG A 2 -1.66 0.13 7.70
CA ARG A 2 -1.56 1.58 7.47
C ARG A 2 -2.00 1.85 6.03
N VAL A 3 -2.96 2.75 5.86
CA VAL A 3 -3.49 3.14 4.55
C VAL A 3 -3.15 4.61 4.36
N PHE A 4 -2.73 4.98 3.15
CA PHE A 4 -2.51 6.39 2.84
C PHE A 4 -3.83 7.16 2.83
N PRO A 5 -3.87 8.39 3.37
CA PRO A 5 -5.12 9.10 3.57
C PRO A 5 -5.72 9.62 2.25
N SER A 6 -4.93 9.83 1.21
CA SER A 6 -5.39 10.41 -0.04
C SER A 6 -4.86 9.69 -1.29
N TYR A 7 -5.40 10.08 -2.44
CA TYR A 7 -5.01 9.59 -3.77
C TYR A 7 -4.04 10.56 -4.46
N ARG A 8 -3.15 11.19 -3.70
CA ARG A 8 -2.24 12.20 -4.23
C ARG A 8 -0.94 11.58 -4.66
N ARG A 9 -0.47 11.96 -5.86
CA ARG A 9 0.77 11.44 -6.42
C ARG A 9 1.98 11.86 -5.58
N GLU A 10 1.94 13.09 -5.05
CA GLU A 10 2.98 13.63 -4.17
C GLU A 10 3.16 12.80 -2.88
N GLU A 11 2.14 12.08 -2.42
CA GLU A 11 2.27 11.22 -1.25
C GLU A 11 3.15 10.00 -1.53
N CYS A 12 3.24 9.54 -2.79
CA CYS A 12 4.05 8.38 -3.14
C CYS A 12 5.56 8.61 -2.98
N ASP A 13 6.02 9.87 -2.93
CA ASP A 13 7.43 10.19 -2.64
C ASP A 13 7.83 9.75 -1.21
N TRP A 14 6.86 9.64 -0.32
CA TRP A 14 7.04 9.18 1.07
C TRP A 14 6.78 7.68 1.25
N ALA A 15 6.32 6.99 0.20
CA ALA A 15 6.03 5.56 0.27
C ALA A 15 7.32 4.74 0.18
N ILE A 16 7.49 3.79 1.12
CA ILE A 16 8.59 2.80 1.08
C ILE A 16 8.69 2.10 -0.27
N ARG A 17 7.53 1.83 -0.91
CA ARG A 17 7.40 1.31 -2.26
C ARG A 17 6.59 2.28 -3.11
N TRP A 18 7.27 3.31 -3.61
CA TRP A 18 6.70 4.36 -4.47
C TRP A 18 6.11 3.78 -5.77
N ASP A 19 6.72 2.73 -6.32
CA ASP A 19 6.30 2.03 -7.52
C ASP A 19 4.94 1.33 -7.37
N ILE A 20 4.72 0.67 -6.23
CA ILE A 20 3.43 0.08 -5.86
C ILE A 20 2.41 1.19 -5.61
N CYS A 21 2.81 2.25 -4.90
CA CYS A 21 1.94 3.40 -4.65
C CYS A 21 1.40 4.02 -5.94
N LEU A 22 2.29 4.35 -6.90
CA LEU A 22 1.89 4.89 -8.20
C LEU A 22 0.97 3.92 -8.95
N SER A 23 1.21 2.62 -8.85
CA SER A 23 0.37 1.61 -9.48
C SER A 23 -1.02 1.55 -8.86
N CYS A 24 -1.15 1.62 -7.54
CA CYS A 24 -2.43 1.75 -6.86
C CYS A 24 -3.18 3.02 -7.30
N LEU A 25 -2.48 4.15 -7.39
CA LEU A 25 -3.10 5.41 -7.82
C LEU A 25 -3.63 5.33 -9.25
N LYS A 26 -2.93 4.65 -10.18
CA LYS A 26 -3.38 4.47 -11.56
C LYS A 26 -4.74 3.76 -11.66
N ILE A 27 -5.04 2.85 -10.73
CA ILE A 27 -6.31 2.13 -10.67
C ILE A 27 -7.33 2.76 -9.70
N GLY A 28 -7.04 3.96 -9.18
CA GLY A 28 -7.94 4.65 -8.25
C GLY A 28 -8.02 3.97 -6.88
N ARG A 29 -6.93 3.36 -6.42
CA ARG A 29 -6.82 2.65 -5.13
C ARG A 29 -5.75 3.30 -4.24
N ARG A 30 -5.94 3.25 -2.91
CA ARG A 30 -4.99 3.83 -1.96
C ARG A 30 -3.82 2.89 -1.77
N TYR A 31 -2.62 3.42 -1.64
CA TYR A 31 -1.50 2.62 -1.18
C TYR A 31 -1.70 2.21 0.29
N ALA A 32 -1.35 0.98 0.62
CA ALA A 32 -1.43 0.45 1.96
C ALA A 32 -0.27 -0.47 2.30
N GLN A 33 0.02 -0.55 3.60
CA GLN A 33 0.97 -1.47 4.20
C GLN A 33 0.29 -2.35 5.24
N LYS A 34 0.50 -3.66 5.09
CA LYS A 34 0.14 -4.66 6.09
C LYS A 34 1.42 -5.07 6.82
N ILE A 35 1.44 -4.87 8.13
CA ILE A 35 2.60 -5.15 8.98
C ILE A 35 2.29 -6.41 9.76
N HIS A 36 3.14 -7.42 9.59
CA HIS A 36 3.09 -8.69 10.30
C HIS A 36 4.21 -8.72 11.34
N PHE A 37 3.90 -9.20 12.54
CA PHE A 37 4.85 -9.30 13.64
C PHE A 37 5.18 -10.78 13.88
N TYR A 38 6.32 -11.23 13.35
CA TYR A 38 6.84 -12.58 13.57
C TYR A 38 7.96 -12.56 14.63
N THR A 39 8.31 -13.73 15.15
CA THR A 39 9.45 -13.89 16.06
C THR A 39 10.79 -13.54 15.41
N SER A 40 10.90 -13.68 14.09
CA SER A 40 12.07 -13.27 13.29
C SER A 40 12.13 -11.77 13.00
N GLY A 41 11.08 -11.02 13.32
CA GLY A 41 11.00 -9.58 13.10
C GLY A 41 9.74 -9.14 12.32
N PRO A 42 9.57 -7.82 12.14
CA PRO A 42 8.43 -7.29 11.41
C PRO A 42 8.61 -7.47 9.90
N TYR A 43 7.60 -8.06 9.26
CA TYR A 43 7.49 -8.15 7.80
C TYR A 43 6.42 -7.17 7.31
N ARG A 44 6.68 -6.49 6.19
CA ARG A 44 5.75 -5.53 5.61
C ARG A 44 5.36 -5.98 4.21
N GLU A 45 4.07 -6.14 4.00
CA GLU A 45 3.50 -6.26 2.67
C GLU A 45 3.04 -4.90 2.20
N HIS A 46 3.23 -4.65 0.91
CA HIS A 46 2.94 -3.40 0.23
C HIS A 46 1.94 -3.69 -0.86
N GLY A 47 0.82 -2.96 -0.87
CA GLY A 47 -0.28 -3.24 -1.78
C GLY A 47 -1.25 -2.07 -1.86
N CYS A 48 -2.40 -2.35 -2.45
CA CYS A 48 -3.48 -1.39 -2.62
C CYS A 48 -4.61 -1.64 -1.61
N TYR A 49 -5.44 -0.62 -1.40
CA TYR A 49 -6.58 -0.66 -0.51
C TYR A 49 -7.78 0.08 -1.10
N SER A 50 -8.94 -0.57 -1.01
CA SER A 50 -10.27 0.05 -1.17
C SER A 50 -11.17 -0.31 0.01
N GLU A 51 -12.23 0.47 0.23
CA GLU A 51 -13.25 0.11 1.22
C GLU A 51 -13.99 -1.19 0.83
N GLU A 52 -14.12 -1.47 -0.47
CA GLU A 52 -14.83 -2.65 -1.01
C GLU A 52 -14.01 -3.94 -0.92
N GLU A 53 -12.74 -3.92 -1.35
CA GLU A 53 -11.88 -5.11 -1.43
C GLU A 53 -11.00 -5.28 -0.19
N GLY A 54 -10.86 -4.23 0.62
CA GLY A 54 -9.85 -4.19 1.66
C GLY A 54 -8.44 -4.11 1.06
N PHE A 55 -7.47 -4.72 1.75
CA PHE A 55 -6.07 -4.77 1.30
C PHE A 55 -5.86 -5.89 0.30
N PHE A 56 -5.22 -5.58 -0.83
CA PHE A 56 -4.83 -6.58 -1.83
C PHE A 56 -3.46 -6.26 -2.44
N LEU A 57 -2.80 -7.29 -2.94
CA LEU A 57 -1.54 -7.16 -3.65
C LEU A 57 -1.82 -6.91 -5.13
N MET A 58 -1.05 -6.02 -5.75
CA MET A 58 -0.99 -5.96 -7.21
C MET A 58 -0.26 -7.22 -7.66
N GLU A 59 -0.86 -7.98 -8.58
CA GLU A 59 -0.13 -9.06 -9.25
C GLU A 59 1.07 -8.45 -9.99
N GLU A 60 2.23 -9.13 -9.95
CA GLU A 60 3.47 -8.72 -10.63
C GLU A 60 3.32 -8.72 -12.16
#